data_AF-A0A6M0ALK1-F1
#
_entry.id   AF-A0A6M0ALK1-F1
#
_cell.length_a   1.000
_cell.length_b   1.000
_cell.length_c   1.000
_cell.angle_alpha   90.00
_cell.angle_beta   90.00
_cell.angle_gamma   90.00
#
_symmetry.space_group_name_H-M   'P 1'
#
loop_
_entity.id
_entity.type
_entity.pdbx_description
1 polymer ?
#
loop_
_entity_poly.entity_id
_entity_poly.type
_entity_poly.pdbx_seq_one_letter_code
_entity_poly.pdbx_strand_id
1 'polypeptide(L)'
;MLFKVGKYLNNAELDKIMKTNVHFRALRSACAQQTLHGVIESFKSYKALKKKYDKGQLTDKPRVPKYRKKGGLSVVSYPARWVKLVKGQLKFTLGKQVKAWFGIDHFLLPMPSNIDFKSIKEYRFVPRNGCFYLEFVYERPKPKPVTPTENVLGIDPGLNNWLTCVSNIGKSFIVDGRKVKSQNQWYNKRVSAIKKGKQCDYWDEQLASLTERRNCQMRDNVNKAAKFVV
;
A
#
# COMPACT_ATOMS: atom_id res chain seq x y z
N MET A 1 -1.82 30.95 -1.09
CA MET A 1 -2.88 31.83 -1.63
C MET A 1 -3.42 31.41 -3.00
N LEU A 2 -2.96 30.31 -3.63
CA LEU A 2 -3.37 29.91 -5.00
C LEU A 2 -4.80 29.35 -5.10
N PHE A 3 -5.19 28.50 -4.15
CA PHE A 3 -6.50 27.83 -4.14
C PHE A 3 -7.68 28.80 -3.93
N LYS A 4 -7.47 29.89 -3.19
CA LYS A 4 -8.48 30.94 -2.97
C LYS A 4 -8.82 31.72 -4.25
N VAL A 5 -7.92 31.71 -5.24
CA VAL A 5 -8.09 32.40 -6.54
C VAL A 5 -8.48 31.40 -7.64
N GLY A 6 -8.89 30.16 -7.28
CA GLY A 6 -9.32 29.14 -8.23
C GLY A 6 -8.19 28.55 -9.09
N LYS A 7 -6.93 28.89 -8.83
CA LYS A 7 -5.78 28.38 -9.59
C LYS A 7 -5.31 27.03 -9.05
N TYR A 8 -5.28 26.03 -9.95
CA TYR A 8 -4.71 24.70 -9.70
C TYR A 8 -3.35 24.62 -10.39
N LEU A 9 -2.34 24.17 -9.64
CA LEU A 9 -1.02 23.94 -10.20
C LEU A 9 -0.99 22.66 -11.05
N ASN A 10 -0.12 22.64 -12.06
CA ASN A 10 0.27 21.41 -12.74
C ASN A 10 1.55 20.82 -12.12
N ASN A 11 1.94 19.62 -12.59
CA ASN A 11 3.12 18.91 -12.08
C ASN A 11 4.40 19.73 -12.25
N ALA A 12 4.61 20.34 -13.42
CA ALA A 12 5.84 21.08 -13.73
C ALA A 12 5.96 22.36 -12.91
N GLU A 13 4.85 23.07 -12.70
CA GLU A 13 4.80 24.28 -11.86
C GLU A 13 5.15 23.94 -10.41
N LEU A 14 4.52 22.90 -9.84
CA LEU A 14 4.77 22.50 -8.45
C LEU A 14 6.21 22.01 -8.27
N ASP A 15 6.73 21.22 -9.20
CA ASP A 15 8.13 20.78 -9.19
C ASP A 15 9.09 21.97 -9.23
N LYS A 16 8.84 22.97 -10.08
CA LYS A 16 9.67 24.17 -10.21
C LYS A 16 9.69 24.97 -8.90
N ILE A 17 8.52 25.17 -8.28
CA ILE A 17 8.38 25.89 -7.00
C ILE A 17 9.15 25.16 -5.89
N MET A 18 9.08 23.83 -5.85
CA MET A 18 9.62 23.03 -4.75
C MET A 18 11.10 22.64 -4.92
N LYS A 19 11.69 22.79 -6.12
CA LYS A 19 13.07 22.34 -6.42
C LYS A 19 14.15 22.95 -5.51
N THR A 20 13.93 24.17 -5.00
CA THR A 20 14.86 24.86 -4.09
C THR A 20 14.66 24.48 -2.63
N ASN A 21 13.55 23.82 -2.29
CA ASN A 21 13.24 23.42 -0.92
C ASN A 21 14.24 22.36 -0.40
N VAL A 22 14.69 22.53 0.84
CA VAL A 22 15.65 21.62 1.47
C VAL A 22 15.15 20.16 1.52
N HIS A 23 13.86 19.95 1.80
CA HIS A 23 13.25 18.62 1.86
C HIS A 23 13.19 17.97 0.47
N PHE A 24 12.97 18.77 -0.58
CA PHE A 24 13.03 18.27 -1.96
C PHE A 24 14.43 17.77 -2.31
N ARG A 25 15.48 18.46 -1.84
CA ARG A 25 16.89 18.08 -2.06
C ARG A 25 17.37 16.93 -1.16
N ALA A 26 16.72 16.74 -0.02
CA ALA A 26 16.95 15.60 0.88
C ALA A 26 16.44 14.29 0.28
N LEU A 27 15.28 14.33 -0.38
CA LEU A 27 14.85 13.22 -1.21
C LEU A 27 15.64 13.19 -2.52
N ARG A 28 15.69 12.01 -3.13
CA ARG A 28 16.07 11.95 -4.55
C ARG A 28 15.01 12.70 -5.35
N SER A 29 15.45 13.50 -6.33
CA SER A 29 14.57 14.37 -7.14
C SER A 29 13.34 13.64 -7.67
N ALA A 30 13.51 12.44 -8.24
CA ALA A 30 12.41 11.65 -8.77
C ALA A 30 11.36 11.25 -7.72
N CYS A 31 11.81 10.90 -6.52
CA CYS A 31 10.92 10.55 -5.40
C CYS A 31 10.19 11.79 -4.86
N ALA A 32 10.89 12.91 -4.80
CA ALA A 32 10.31 14.20 -4.43
C ALA A 32 9.22 14.62 -5.42
N GLN A 33 9.49 14.53 -6.72
CA GLN A 33 8.52 14.81 -7.78
C GLN A 33 7.30 13.90 -7.68
N GLN A 34 7.47 12.58 -7.51
CA GLN A 34 6.34 11.67 -7.34
C GLN A 34 5.47 12.04 -6.12
N THR A 35 6.09 12.44 -5.01
CA THR A 35 5.36 12.90 -3.82
C THR A 35 4.52 14.15 -4.14
N LEU A 36 5.07 15.11 -4.87
CA LEU A 36 4.37 16.31 -5.31
C LEU A 36 3.24 15.99 -6.31
N HIS A 37 3.49 15.07 -7.23
CA HIS A 37 2.51 14.67 -8.25
C HIS A 37 1.30 13.98 -7.62
N GLY A 38 1.46 13.22 -6.53
CA GLY A 38 0.35 12.67 -5.75
C GLY A 38 -0.55 13.75 -5.12
N VAL A 39 0.03 14.89 -4.74
CA VAL A 39 -0.77 16.07 -4.29
C VAL A 39 -1.57 16.64 -5.47
N ILE A 40 -0.93 16.82 -6.63
CA ILE A 40 -1.63 17.31 -7.84
C ILE A 40 -2.76 16.36 -8.23
N GLU A 41 -2.53 15.05 -8.21
CA GLU A 41 -3.54 14.04 -8.51
C GLU A 41 -4.73 14.12 -7.55
N SER A 42 -4.47 14.28 -6.24
CA SER A 42 -5.52 14.48 -5.24
C SER A 42 -6.38 15.71 -5.55
N PHE A 43 -5.76 16.82 -5.97
CA PHE A 43 -6.48 18.03 -6.36
C PHE A 43 -7.22 17.90 -7.70
N LYS A 44 -6.67 17.14 -8.67
CA LYS A 44 -7.35 16.81 -9.92
C LYS A 44 -8.62 16.01 -9.65
N SER A 45 -8.53 14.99 -8.81
CA SER A 45 -9.68 14.17 -8.38
C SER A 45 -10.73 15.02 -7.65
N TYR A 46 -10.31 15.88 -6.72
CA TYR A 46 -11.21 16.83 -6.05
C TYR A 46 -11.94 17.73 -7.06
N LYS A 47 -11.22 18.32 -8.02
CA LYS A 47 -11.81 19.19 -9.06
C LYS A 47 -12.85 18.44 -9.90
N ALA A 48 -12.55 17.20 -10.28
CA ALA A 48 -13.48 16.36 -11.04
C ALA A 48 -14.76 16.05 -10.24
N LEU A 49 -14.63 15.68 -8.96
CA LEU A 49 -15.76 15.44 -8.07
C LEU A 49 -16.58 16.71 -7.82
N LYS A 50 -15.92 17.86 -7.61
CA LYS A 50 -16.59 19.14 -7.39
C LYS A 50 -17.45 19.52 -8.60
N LYS A 51 -16.92 19.36 -9.82
CA LYS A 51 -17.69 19.57 -11.06
C LYS A 51 -18.93 18.67 -11.16
N LYS A 52 -18.87 17.42 -10.69
CA LYS A 52 -20.03 16.51 -10.68
C LYS A 52 -21.07 16.93 -9.64
N TYR A 53 -20.62 17.31 -8.44
CA TYR A 53 -21.48 17.83 -7.38
C TYR A 53 -22.21 19.12 -7.82
N ASP A 54 -21.49 20.04 -8.45
CA ASP A 54 -22.07 21.30 -8.95
C ASP A 54 -23.11 21.08 -10.06
N LYS A 55 -23.07 19.93 -10.73
CA LYS A 55 -24.08 19.47 -11.71
C LYS A 55 -25.24 18.68 -11.08
N GLY A 56 -25.28 18.52 -9.76
CA GLY A 56 -26.27 17.69 -9.07
C GLY A 56 -26.09 16.17 -9.26
N GLN A 57 -24.97 15.71 -9.81
CA GLN A 57 -24.70 14.28 -10.05
C GLN A 57 -24.18 13.53 -8.81
N LEU A 58 -23.90 14.25 -7.73
CA LEU A 58 -23.44 13.70 -6.45
C LEU A 58 -24.26 14.32 -5.33
N THR A 59 -24.72 13.49 -4.41
CA THR A 59 -25.45 13.92 -3.20
C THR A 59 -24.53 14.63 -2.23
N ASP A 60 -23.31 14.11 -2.07
CA ASP A 60 -22.35 14.59 -1.08
C ASP A 60 -21.34 15.58 -1.66
N LYS A 61 -21.13 16.68 -0.94
CA LYS A 61 -20.12 17.67 -1.30
C LYS A 61 -18.71 17.11 -1.07
N PRO A 62 -17.85 17.07 -2.11
CA PRO A 62 -16.49 16.59 -1.94
C PRO A 62 -15.69 17.50 -1.02
N ARG A 63 -14.82 16.89 -0.21
CA ARG A 63 -13.95 17.61 0.74
C ARG A 63 -12.62 17.95 0.09
N VAL A 64 -12.12 19.16 0.36
CA VAL A 64 -10.80 19.59 -0.12
C VAL A 64 -9.70 18.72 0.51
N PRO A 65 -8.69 18.28 -0.27
CA PRO A 65 -7.52 17.58 0.28
C PRO A 65 -6.86 18.40 1.40
N LYS A 66 -6.60 17.76 2.54
CA LYS A 66 -5.98 18.38 3.71
C LYS A 66 -4.52 17.98 3.83
N TYR A 67 -3.73 18.83 4.50
CA TYR A 67 -2.39 18.47 4.92
C TYR A 67 -2.41 17.26 5.83
N ARG A 68 -1.37 16.44 5.73
CA ARG A 68 -1.16 15.33 6.67
C ARG A 68 -0.85 15.87 8.08
N LYS A 69 -1.24 15.10 9.09
CA LYS A 69 -0.83 15.34 10.48
C LYS A 69 0.69 15.29 10.57
N LYS A 70 1.28 16.22 11.32
CA LYS A 70 2.73 16.26 11.58
C LYS A 70 3.18 14.96 12.28
N GLY A 71 4.43 14.56 12.05
CA GLY A 71 5.03 13.37 12.67
C GLY A 71 4.68 12.03 12.01
N GLY A 72 3.80 12.00 11.00
CA GLY A 72 3.48 10.77 10.26
C GLY A 72 4.46 10.46 9.13
N LEU A 73 4.70 9.17 8.88
CA LEU A 73 5.50 8.67 7.77
C LEU A 73 4.67 8.54 6.48
N SER A 74 5.26 8.84 5.32
CA SER A 74 4.62 8.73 4.00
C SER A 74 5.24 7.66 3.12
N VAL A 75 4.47 7.19 2.14
CA VAL A 75 5.00 6.33 1.10
C VAL A 75 6.03 7.11 0.29
N VAL A 76 7.17 6.48 0.00
CA VAL A 76 8.19 7.02 -0.90
C VAL A 76 8.34 6.06 -2.06
N SER A 77 8.07 6.56 -3.26
CA SER A 77 8.17 5.78 -4.49
C SER A 77 9.47 6.07 -5.24
N TYR A 78 10.01 5.04 -5.91
CA TYR A 78 11.14 5.09 -6.82
C TYR A 78 10.71 4.51 -8.17
N PRO A 79 10.70 5.30 -9.25
CA PRO A 79 10.53 4.76 -10.60
C PRO A 79 11.65 3.77 -10.93
N ALA A 80 11.34 2.67 -11.62
CA ALA A 80 12.30 1.60 -11.86
C ALA A 80 13.59 2.04 -12.55
N ARG A 81 13.52 3.02 -13.48
CA ARG A 81 14.68 3.60 -14.18
C ARG A 81 15.79 4.12 -13.25
N TRP A 82 15.43 4.38 -11.99
CA TRP A 82 16.30 5.00 -11.01
C TRP A 82 16.90 4.00 -10.03
N VAL A 83 16.40 2.77 -9.99
CA VAL A 83 16.93 1.69 -9.15
C VAL A 83 17.85 0.81 -10.01
N LYS A 84 19.04 0.48 -9.51
CA LYS A 84 19.99 -0.38 -10.23
C LYS A 84 20.11 -1.73 -9.54
N LEU A 85 20.22 -2.80 -10.31
CA LEU A 85 20.58 -4.12 -9.80
C LEU A 85 22.11 -4.28 -9.91
N VAL A 86 22.77 -4.50 -8.78
CA VAL A 86 24.24 -4.66 -8.70
C VAL A 86 24.52 -5.87 -7.82
N LYS A 87 25.14 -6.92 -8.38
CA LYS A 87 25.50 -8.15 -7.64
C LYS A 87 24.34 -8.74 -6.80
N GLY A 88 23.14 -8.81 -7.36
CA GLY A 88 21.95 -9.32 -6.67
C GLY A 88 21.29 -8.36 -5.67
N GLN A 89 21.79 -7.12 -5.57
CA GLN A 89 21.24 -6.09 -4.68
C GLN A 89 20.64 -4.92 -5.45
N LEU A 90 19.50 -4.44 -4.97
CA LEU A 90 18.82 -3.23 -5.43
C LEU A 90 19.47 -2.01 -4.78
N LYS A 91 20.02 -1.13 -5.62
CA LYS A 91 20.64 0.14 -5.22
C LYS A 91 19.67 1.29 -5.35
N PHE A 92 19.34 1.90 -4.21
CA PHE A 92 18.50 3.07 -4.08
C PHE A 92 19.35 4.30 -3.74
N THR A 93 19.53 5.23 -4.68
CA THR A 93 20.28 6.46 -4.40
C THR A 93 19.42 7.48 -3.66
N LEU A 94 20.03 8.22 -2.75
CA LEU A 94 19.39 9.24 -1.92
C LEU A 94 19.57 10.63 -2.53
N GLY A 95 18.96 11.64 -1.89
CA GLY A 95 19.13 13.03 -2.30
C GLY A 95 20.53 13.57 -2.00
N LYS A 96 20.96 14.57 -2.78
CA LYS A 96 22.28 15.20 -2.60
C LYS A 96 22.45 15.81 -1.20
N GLN A 97 21.37 16.30 -0.62
CA GLN A 97 21.42 16.90 0.72
C GLN A 97 21.67 15.85 1.80
N VAL A 98 21.14 14.63 1.66
CA VAL A 98 21.41 13.51 2.58
C VAL A 98 22.89 13.09 2.50
N LYS A 99 23.47 13.06 1.30
CA LYS A 99 24.91 12.83 1.13
C LYS A 99 25.74 13.92 1.82
N ALA A 100 25.35 15.19 1.68
CA ALA A 100 26.06 16.30 2.32
C ALA A 100 25.98 16.26 3.85
N TRP A 101 24.82 15.88 4.39
CA TRP A 101 24.61 15.82 5.84
C TRP A 101 25.21 14.59 6.52
N PHE A 102 25.12 13.42 5.88
CA PHE A 102 25.40 12.14 6.53
C PHE A 102 26.48 11.31 5.80
N GLY A 103 26.99 11.76 4.66
CA GLY A 103 27.90 10.97 3.82
C GLY A 103 27.24 9.80 3.08
N ILE A 104 25.93 9.60 3.24
CA ILE A 104 25.18 8.47 2.65
C ILE A 104 24.58 8.89 1.31
N ASP A 105 25.02 8.26 0.24
CA ASP A 105 24.53 8.53 -1.12
C ASP A 105 23.56 7.45 -1.65
N HIS A 106 23.58 6.25 -1.06
CA HIS A 106 22.67 5.16 -1.41
C HIS A 106 22.53 4.14 -0.28
N PHE A 107 21.55 3.27 -0.41
CA PHE A 107 21.43 2.04 0.37
C PHE A 107 21.10 0.85 -0.55
N LEU A 108 21.32 -0.36 -0.03
CA LEU A 108 21.19 -1.62 -0.76
C LEU A 108 20.15 -2.49 -0.07
N LEU A 109 19.31 -3.16 -0.87
CA LEU A 109 18.38 -4.18 -0.41
C LEU A 109 18.49 -5.42 -1.31
N PRO A 110 18.30 -6.64 -0.78
CA PRO A 110 18.37 -7.84 -1.61
C PRO A 110 17.26 -7.84 -2.66
N MET A 111 17.59 -8.26 -3.88
CA MET A 111 16.60 -8.53 -4.91
C MET A 111 15.92 -9.88 -4.61
N PRO A 112 14.58 -9.94 -4.49
CA PRO A 112 13.87 -11.21 -4.33
C PRO A 112 14.02 -12.10 -5.58
N SER A 113 14.15 -13.41 -5.37
CA SER A 113 14.37 -14.40 -6.44
C SER A 113 13.13 -14.75 -7.25
N ASN A 114 11.93 -14.41 -6.75
CA ASN A 114 10.64 -14.81 -7.31
C ASN A 114 10.01 -13.75 -8.24
N ILE A 115 10.76 -12.71 -8.62
CA ILE A 115 10.29 -11.65 -9.53
C ILE A 115 11.42 -11.20 -10.45
N ASP A 116 11.10 -10.97 -11.72
CA ASP A 116 12.06 -10.43 -12.67
C ASP A 116 12.26 -8.92 -12.45
N PHE A 117 13.52 -8.51 -12.32
CA PHE A 117 13.93 -7.11 -12.19
C PHE A 117 13.36 -6.21 -13.30
N LYS A 118 13.34 -6.72 -14.55
CA LYS A 118 12.90 -5.95 -15.72
C LYS A 118 11.39 -5.70 -15.75
N SER A 119 10.61 -6.55 -15.07
CA SER A 119 9.16 -6.42 -15.02
C SER A 119 8.67 -5.26 -14.13
N ILE A 120 9.52 -4.83 -13.19
CA ILE A 120 9.16 -3.85 -12.17
C ILE A 120 9.14 -2.44 -12.78
N LYS A 121 8.07 -1.69 -12.50
CA LYS A 121 7.87 -0.31 -12.94
C LYS A 121 8.15 0.70 -11.83
N GLU A 122 7.88 0.33 -10.58
CA GLU A 122 8.04 1.20 -9.43
C GLU A 122 8.33 0.38 -8.16
N TYR A 123 9.16 0.94 -7.29
CA TYR A 123 9.47 0.42 -5.96
C TYR A 123 8.92 1.38 -4.92
N ARG A 124 8.12 0.90 -3.97
CA ARG A 124 7.49 1.77 -2.95
C ARG A 124 7.90 1.37 -1.56
N PHE A 125 8.43 2.32 -0.79
CA PHE A 125 8.63 2.17 0.64
C PHE A 125 7.36 2.59 1.36
N VAL A 126 6.64 1.62 1.92
CA VAL A 126 5.35 1.83 2.58
C VAL A 126 5.51 1.64 4.09
N PRO A 127 5.35 2.70 4.91
CA PRO A 127 5.32 2.55 6.36
C PRO A 127 4.01 1.88 6.80
N ARG A 128 4.10 0.78 7.56
CA ARG A 128 2.97 0.07 8.16
C ARG A 128 3.35 -0.42 9.55
N ASN A 129 2.54 -0.09 10.56
CA ASN A 129 2.65 -0.65 11.92
C ASN A 129 4.08 -0.76 12.48
N GLY A 130 4.87 0.32 12.38
CA GLY A 130 6.24 0.36 12.91
C GLY A 130 7.33 -0.24 12.01
N CYS A 131 7.00 -0.69 10.80
CA CYS A 131 7.97 -1.21 9.84
C CYS A 131 7.78 -0.63 8.44
N PHE A 132 8.76 -0.83 7.56
CA PHE A 132 8.72 -0.40 6.16
C PHE A 132 8.67 -1.61 5.23
N TYR A 133 7.65 -1.65 4.38
CA TYR A 133 7.57 -2.62 3.30
C TYR A 133 8.16 -2.04 2.02
N LEU A 134 9.04 -2.81 1.36
CA LEU A 134 9.38 -2.58 -0.03
C LEU A 134 8.36 -3.30 -0.91
N GLU A 135 7.44 -2.55 -1.51
CA GLU A 135 6.49 -3.07 -2.49
C GLU A 135 7.06 -2.93 -3.91
N PHE A 136 6.87 -3.98 -4.70
CA PHE A 136 7.31 -4.08 -6.10
C PHE A 136 6.09 -3.96 -6.99
N VAL A 137 5.98 -2.87 -7.73
CA VAL A 137 4.85 -2.59 -8.62
C VAL A 137 5.26 -2.99 -10.03
N TYR A 138 4.53 -3.92 -10.62
CA TYR A 138 4.73 -4.41 -11.97
C TYR A 138 3.39 -4.58 -12.67
N GLU A 139 3.44 -4.56 -14.00
CA GLU A 139 2.25 -4.77 -14.81
C GLU A 139 1.96 -6.28 -14.89
N ARG A 140 0.71 -6.65 -14.61
CA ARG A 140 0.24 -8.02 -14.80
C ARG A 140 -0.59 -8.06 -16.07
N PRO A 141 -0.36 -9.02 -16.98
CA PRO A 141 -1.25 -9.21 -18.12
C PRO A 141 -2.67 -9.44 -17.62
N LYS A 142 -3.65 -8.87 -18.34
CA LYS A 142 -5.06 -9.09 -18.02
C LYS A 142 -5.33 -10.61 -18.04
N PRO A 143 -6.01 -11.16 -17.02
CA PRO A 143 -6.40 -12.57 -17.08
C PRO A 143 -7.25 -12.78 -18.33
N LYS A 144 -7.02 -13.89 -19.03
CA LYS A 144 -7.87 -14.26 -20.17
C LYS A 144 -9.30 -14.43 -19.65
N PRO A 145 -10.32 -13.99 -20.40
CA PRO A 145 -11.70 -14.29 -20.07
C PRO A 145 -11.84 -15.80 -19.89
N VAL A 146 -12.44 -16.22 -18.78
CA VAL A 146 -12.78 -17.63 -18.56
C VAL A 146 -13.98 -17.93 -19.44
N THR A 147 -13.89 -18.96 -20.29
CA THR A 147 -15.05 -19.45 -21.03
C THR A 147 -16.04 -20.05 -20.02
N PRO A 148 -17.31 -19.60 -20.01
CA PRO A 148 -18.32 -20.19 -19.15
C PRO A 148 -18.43 -21.70 -19.43
N THR A 149 -18.47 -22.48 -18.36
CA THR A 149 -18.70 -23.93 -18.44
C THR A 149 -19.94 -24.28 -17.64
N GLU A 150 -20.53 -25.43 -17.91
CA GLU A 150 -21.64 -25.98 -17.09
C GLU A 150 -21.19 -26.39 -15.68
N ASN A 151 -19.88 -26.50 -15.45
CA ASN A 151 -19.32 -26.82 -14.14
C ASN A 151 -19.44 -25.61 -13.20
N VAL A 152 -20.04 -25.83 -12.04
CA VAL A 152 -20.27 -24.81 -11.01
C VAL A 152 -19.70 -25.29 -9.68
N LEU A 153 -19.07 -24.36 -8.95
CA LEU A 153 -18.62 -24.56 -7.58
C LEU A 153 -19.41 -23.63 -6.64
N GLY A 154 -20.24 -24.21 -5.79
CA GLY A 154 -20.85 -23.49 -4.66
C GLY A 154 -19.83 -23.36 -3.53
N ILE A 155 -19.72 -22.16 -2.96
CA ILE A 155 -18.80 -21.84 -1.86
C ILE A 155 -19.61 -21.24 -0.72
N ASP A 156 -19.68 -21.94 0.41
CA ASP A 156 -20.33 -21.48 1.64
C ASP A 156 -19.27 -21.10 2.69
N PRO A 157 -19.12 -19.81 3.04
CA PRO A 157 -18.14 -19.36 4.03
C PRO A 157 -18.63 -19.56 5.47
N GLY A 158 -17.80 -20.19 6.30
CA GLY A 158 -18.06 -20.41 7.72
C GLY A 158 -16.90 -20.01 8.63
N LEU A 159 -16.97 -20.43 9.90
CA LEU A 159 -15.96 -20.13 10.92
C LEU A 159 -14.95 -21.27 11.12
N ASN A 160 -15.45 -22.46 11.51
CA ASN A 160 -14.59 -23.63 11.74
C ASN A 160 -14.28 -24.32 10.41
N ASN A 161 -15.29 -24.52 9.58
CA ASN A 161 -15.14 -24.80 8.16
C ASN A 161 -15.10 -23.45 7.47
N TRP A 162 -13.92 -22.95 7.15
CA TRP A 162 -13.77 -21.61 6.61
C TRP A 162 -14.49 -21.48 5.28
N LEU A 163 -14.32 -22.48 4.41
CA LEU A 163 -15.05 -22.62 3.16
C LEU A 163 -15.53 -24.05 3.04
N THR A 164 -16.82 -24.24 2.81
CA THR A 164 -17.41 -25.51 2.39
C THR A 164 -17.73 -25.41 0.91
N CYS A 165 -17.06 -26.22 0.10
CA CYS A 165 -17.14 -26.14 -1.35
C CYS A 165 -17.78 -27.41 -1.92
N VAL A 166 -18.82 -27.24 -2.75
CA VAL A 166 -19.54 -28.35 -3.40
C VAL A 166 -19.67 -28.05 -4.88
N SER A 167 -19.29 -29.01 -5.72
CA SER A 167 -19.40 -28.90 -7.17
C SER A 167 -20.54 -29.76 -7.71
N ASN A 168 -21.11 -29.35 -8.85
CA ASN A 168 -22.12 -30.16 -9.56
C ASN A 168 -21.55 -31.43 -10.20
N ILE A 169 -20.22 -31.58 -10.26
CA ILE A 169 -19.52 -32.79 -10.73
C ILE A 169 -19.25 -33.81 -9.61
N GLY A 170 -19.88 -33.65 -8.44
CA GLY A 170 -19.81 -34.62 -7.33
C GLY A 170 -18.57 -34.51 -6.44
N LYS A 171 -17.72 -33.49 -6.63
CA LYS A 171 -16.58 -33.22 -5.72
C LYS A 171 -16.97 -32.23 -4.64
N SER A 172 -16.52 -32.49 -3.41
CA SER A 172 -16.64 -31.55 -2.30
C SER A 172 -15.34 -31.48 -1.50
N PHE A 173 -15.09 -30.34 -0.88
CA PHE A 173 -13.95 -30.15 0.01
C PHE A 173 -14.22 -29.06 1.04
N ILE A 174 -13.47 -29.11 2.14
CA ILE A 174 -13.55 -28.13 3.22
C ILE A 174 -12.17 -27.50 3.42
N VAL A 175 -12.14 -26.18 3.55
CA VAL A 175 -10.96 -25.44 4.01
C VAL A 175 -11.08 -25.21 5.51
N ASP A 176 -10.13 -25.69 6.30
CA ASP A 176 -10.13 -25.52 7.76
C ASP A 176 -9.90 -24.05 8.17
N GLY A 177 -10.79 -23.53 9.01
CA GLY A 177 -10.73 -22.19 9.59
C GLY A 177 -10.22 -22.13 11.02
N ARG A 178 -10.09 -23.27 11.72
CA ARG A 178 -9.70 -23.32 13.14
C ARG A 178 -8.34 -22.65 13.39
N LYS A 179 -7.38 -22.85 12.49
CA LYS A 179 -6.06 -22.19 12.57
C LYS A 179 -6.17 -20.66 12.52
N VAL A 180 -6.89 -20.14 11.53
CA VAL A 180 -7.07 -18.69 11.34
C VAL A 180 -7.81 -18.08 12.54
N LYS A 181 -8.85 -18.77 13.01
CA LYS A 181 -9.62 -18.40 14.20
C LYS A 181 -8.74 -18.33 15.45
N SER A 182 -7.92 -19.36 15.69
CA SER A 182 -6.98 -19.40 16.82
C SER A 182 -5.96 -18.25 16.78
N GLN A 183 -5.39 -17.97 15.62
CA GLN A 183 -4.47 -16.83 15.43
C GLN A 183 -5.15 -15.50 15.76
N ASN A 184 -6.39 -15.29 15.28
CA ASN A 184 -7.15 -14.08 15.55
C ASN A 184 -7.55 -13.95 17.03
N GLN A 185 -7.94 -15.07 17.67
CA GLN A 185 -8.26 -15.11 19.09
C GLN A 185 -7.05 -14.77 19.96
N TRP A 186 -5.88 -15.32 19.64
CA TRP A 186 -4.64 -15.01 20.37
C TRP A 186 -4.29 -13.52 20.25
N TYR A 187 -4.42 -12.93 19.06
CA TYR A 187 -4.23 -11.50 18.84
C TYR A 187 -5.19 -10.68 19.73
N ASN A 188 -6.49 -10.99 19.70
CA ASN A 188 -7.49 -10.29 20.52
C ASN A 188 -7.18 -10.39 22.02
N LYS A 189 -6.77 -11.57 22.49
CA LYS A 189 -6.36 -11.79 23.90
C LYS A 189 -5.16 -10.90 24.27
N ARG A 190 -4.15 -10.83 23.41
CA ARG A 190 -2.95 -10.00 23.65
C ARG A 190 -3.27 -8.52 23.63
N VAL A 191 -4.06 -8.05 22.65
CA VAL A 191 -4.48 -6.64 22.58
C VAL A 191 -5.27 -6.25 23.83
N SER A 192 -6.23 -7.07 24.26
CA SER A 192 -7.02 -6.82 25.47
C SER A 192 -6.13 -6.73 26.71
N ALA A 193 -5.17 -7.64 26.88
CA ALA A 193 -4.24 -7.62 28.00
C ALA A 193 -3.39 -6.33 28.02
N ILE A 194 -2.89 -5.89 26.87
CA ILE A 194 -2.05 -4.68 26.78
C ILE A 194 -2.87 -3.40 27.00
N LYS A 195 -4.13 -3.38 26.53
CA LYS A 195 -5.03 -2.22 26.69
C LYS A 195 -5.74 -2.16 28.04
N LYS A 196 -5.62 -3.18 28.89
CA LYS A 196 -6.26 -3.20 30.21
C LYS A 196 -5.78 -2.02 31.06
N GLY A 197 -6.72 -1.20 31.53
CA GLY A 197 -6.43 -0.02 32.36
C GLY A 197 -5.88 1.19 31.60
N LYS A 198 -5.86 1.16 30.26
CA LYS A 198 -5.41 2.27 29.41
C LYS A 198 -6.59 3.02 28.77
N GLN A 199 -6.34 4.23 28.27
CA GLN A 199 -7.34 5.02 27.53
C GLN A 199 -7.79 4.26 26.26
N CYS A 200 -9.03 4.51 25.80
CA CYS A 200 -9.62 3.80 24.66
C CYS A 200 -8.79 3.92 23.37
N ASP A 201 -8.14 5.06 23.17
CA ASP A 201 -7.32 5.40 22.01
C ASP A 201 -5.83 5.00 22.17
N TYR A 202 -5.48 4.32 23.27
CA TYR A 202 -4.11 3.89 23.51
C TYR A 202 -3.57 3.00 22.37
N TRP A 203 -2.37 3.34 21.91
CA TRP A 203 -1.63 2.61 20.90
C TRP A 203 -0.12 2.78 21.10
N ASP A 204 0.63 1.68 21.15
CA ASP A 204 2.07 1.64 21.31
C ASP A 204 2.74 0.80 20.21
N GLU A 205 4.08 0.75 20.21
CA GLU A 205 4.87 -0.04 19.26
C GLU A 205 4.62 -1.55 19.39
N GLN A 206 4.34 -2.03 20.62
CA GLN A 206 4.06 -3.44 20.87
C GLN A 206 2.75 -3.86 20.20
N LEU A 207 1.69 -3.05 20.32
CA LEU A 207 0.43 -3.25 19.62
C LEU A 207 0.61 -3.16 18.11
N ALA A 208 1.39 -2.19 17.62
CA ALA A 208 1.69 -2.08 16.20
C ALA A 208 2.34 -3.38 15.66
N SER A 209 3.39 -3.89 16.31
CA SER A 209 4.05 -5.13 15.93
C SER A 209 3.12 -6.35 15.95
N LEU A 210 2.29 -6.47 16.99
CA LEU A 210 1.28 -7.53 17.10
C LEU A 210 0.25 -7.47 15.96
N THR A 211 -0.23 -6.27 15.64
CA THR A 211 -1.17 -6.03 14.54
C THR A 211 -0.55 -6.36 13.20
N GLU A 212 0.72 -6.00 12.97
CA GLU A 212 1.41 -6.35 11.72
C GLU A 212 1.54 -7.87 11.55
N ARG A 213 2.00 -8.56 12.59
CA ARG A 213 2.11 -10.02 12.59
C ARG A 213 0.78 -10.68 12.25
N ARG A 214 -0.30 -10.24 12.89
CA ARG A 214 -1.66 -10.75 12.62
C ARG A 214 -2.06 -10.46 11.17
N ASN A 215 -1.82 -9.27 10.66
CA ASN A 215 -2.18 -8.91 9.28
C ASN A 215 -1.44 -9.75 8.25
N CYS A 216 -0.14 -10.02 8.44
CA CYS A 216 0.62 -10.94 7.60
C CYS A 216 0.05 -12.36 7.63
N GLN A 217 -0.25 -12.89 8.82
CA GLN A 217 -0.83 -14.23 8.98
C GLN A 217 -2.19 -14.34 8.28
N MET A 218 -3.08 -13.37 8.46
CA MET A 218 -4.40 -13.37 7.80
C MET A 218 -4.27 -13.32 6.28
N ARG A 219 -3.40 -12.45 5.75
CA ARG A 219 -3.16 -12.35 4.31
C ARG A 219 -2.60 -13.65 3.71
N ASP A 220 -1.64 -14.28 4.40
CA ASP A 220 -1.07 -15.56 3.98
C ASP A 220 -2.13 -16.67 3.93
N ASN A 221 -2.98 -16.78 4.96
CA ASN A 221 -4.07 -17.75 4.98
C ASN A 221 -5.06 -17.52 3.83
N VAL A 222 -5.46 -16.26 3.57
CA VAL A 222 -6.39 -15.93 2.46
C VAL A 222 -5.79 -16.29 1.11
N ASN A 223 -4.52 -15.94 0.89
CA ASN A 223 -3.85 -16.25 -0.37
C ASN A 223 -3.69 -17.76 -0.60
N LYS A 224 -3.40 -18.53 0.46
CA LYS A 224 -3.32 -19.99 0.39
C LYS A 224 -4.68 -20.64 0.12
N ALA A 225 -5.74 -20.15 0.76
CA ALA A 225 -7.09 -20.61 0.49
C ALA A 225 -7.53 -20.30 -0.95
N ALA A 226 -7.28 -19.07 -1.43
CA ALA A 226 -7.58 -18.69 -2.80
C ALA A 226 -6.80 -19.54 -3.82
N LYS A 227 -5.51 -19.80 -3.59
CA LYS A 227 -4.69 -20.69 -4.44
C LYS A 227 -5.13 -22.15 -4.40
N PHE A 228 -5.75 -22.59 -3.32
CA PHE A 228 -6.28 -23.95 -3.21
C PHE A 228 -7.60 -24.10 -3.98
N VAL A 229 -8.43 -23.05 -3.98
CA VAL A 229 -9.74 -23.03 -4.64
C VAL A 229 -9.63 -22.79 -6.16
N VAL A 230 -8.69 -21.94 -6.59
CA VAL A 230 -8.49 -21.50 -7.99
C VAL A 230 -7.23 -22.13 -8.57
#